data_AF-A0A1B8QT58-F1
#
_entry.id   AF-A0A1B8QT58-F1
#
_cell.length_a   1.000
_cell.length_b   1.000
_cell.length_c   1.000
_cell.angle_alpha   90.00
_cell.angle_beta   90.00
_cell.angle_gamma   90.00
#
_symmetry.space_group_name_H-M   'P 1'
#
loop_
_entity.id
_entity.type
_entity.pdbx_description
1 polymer ?
#
loop_
_entity_poly.entity_id
_entity_poly.type
_entity_poly.pdbx_seq_one_letter_code
_entity_poly.pdbx_strand_id
1 'polypeptide(L)'
;MNQTTLEMLIHPQHLTKDIKEYLLAEYADDISNIKTVLQDYLNQDYWDSKNERLAIIKTFDLQTVILDILTSLVLIADDYMPLISVCSAKQIKGMNKVQSATTMGEILHCIDTTELILWDKPKDKILVRSNMALSDDLERRLNIMCVLPPMMTKPRKLTHNKSSGFLTINNDSLILGDKENHHDECISLDVLNTLNSQALCLDLDICYKFEKEFTSDFDIDTDEYKNQKKTYDKAKEQFEFFRDKLADNTIFFTHKVDKRGRVYSQGYQMNTQGTSYEKACINLKTKEYVTGEL
;
A
#
# COMPACT_ATOMS: atom_id res chain seq x y z
N MET A 1 0.67 14.09 -17.97
CA MET A 1 0.34 12.74 -17.46
C MET A 1 -1.16 12.68 -17.26
N ASN A 2 -1.84 11.61 -17.67
CA ASN A 2 -3.30 11.47 -17.47
C ASN A 2 -3.61 10.60 -16.23
N GLN A 3 -4.89 10.49 -15.87
CA GLN A 3 -5.34 9.77 -14.68
C GLN A 3 -4.91 8.29 -14.68
N THR A 4 -5.12 7.59 -15.80
CA THR A 4 -4.74 6.17 -15.94
C THR A 4 -3.26 5.96 -15.73
N THR A 5 -2.40 6.79 -16.34
CA THR A 5 -0.95 6.72 -16.17
C THR A 5 -0.54 6.98 -14.73
N LEU A 6 -1.17 7.94 -14.05
CA LEU A 6 -0.87 8.23 -12.64
C LEU A 6 -1.22 7.03 -11.75
N GLU A 7 -2.40 6.43 -11.93
CA GLU A 7 -2.82 5.26 -11.15
C GLU A 7 -1.86 4.07 -11.36
N MET A 8 -1.49 3.77 -12.61
CA MET A 8 -0.53 2.71 -12.95
C MET A 8 0.85 2.92 -12.34
N LEU A 9 1.28 4.18 -12.26
CA LEU A 9 2.60 4.52 -11.75
C LEU A 9 2.75 4.25 -10.25
N ILE A 10 1.73 4.59 -9.46
CA ILE A 10 1.86 4.72 -7.99
C ILE A 10 1.04 3.70 -7.19
N HIS A 11 0.01 3.08 -7.76
CA HIS A 11 -0.86 2.21 -6.98
C HIS A 11 -0.17 0.84 -6.74
N PRO A 12 -0.20 0.31 -5.49
CA PRO A 12 0.46 -0.94 -5.15
C PRO A 12 0.06 -2.14 -6.02
N GLN A 13 -1.18 -2.21 -6.52
CA GLN A 13 -1.62 -3.31 -7.39
C GLN A 13 -0.80 -3.41 -8.68
N HIS A 14 -0.50 -2.28 -9.31
CA HIS A 14 0.23 -2.25 -10.57
C HIS A 14 1.72 -2.46 -10.33
N LEU A 15 2.26 -1.83 -9.28
CA LEU A 15 3.66 -2.02 -8.90
C LEU A 15 3.94 -3.48 -8.47
N THR A 16 3.01 -4.12 -7.76
CA THR A 16 3.09 -5.56 -7.41
C THR A 16 3.20 -6.42 -8.66
N LYS A 17 2.41 -6.11 -9.70
CA LYS A 17 2.46 -6.86 -10.95
C LYS A 17 3.83 -6.70 -11.63
N ASP A 18 4.30 -5.47 -11.75
CA ASP A 18 5.55 -5.17 -12.45
C ASP A 18 6.78 -5.71 -11.68
N ILE A 19 6.77 -5.66 -10.35
CA ILE A 19 7.79 -6.31 -9.51
C ILE A 19 7.81 -7.82 -9.75
N LYS A 20 6.64 -8.49 -9.81
CA LYS A 20 6.61 -9.94 -10.07
C LYS A 20 7.20 -10.29 -11.44
N GLU A 21 6.87 -9.52 -12.47
CA GLU A 21 7.41 -9.72 -13.82
C GLU A 21 8.93 -9.52 -13.83
N TYR A 22 9.43 -8.49 -13.13
CA TYR A 22 10.85 -8.23 -12.96
C TYR A 22 11.56 -9.36 -12.20
N LEU A 23 11.02 -9.79 -11.06
CA LEU A 23 11.61 -10.85 -10.26
C LEU A 23 11.67 -12.18 -11.02
N LEU A 24 10.64 -12.47 -11.82
CA LEU A 24 10.64 -13.65 -12.70
C LEU A 24 11.73 -13.61 -13.76
N ALA A 25 12.08 -12.43 -14.26
CA ALA A 25 13.09 -12.27 -15.29
C ALA A 25 14.51 -12.31 -14.69
N GLU A 26 14.74 -11.55 -13.63
CA GLU A 26 16.09 -11.32 -13.08
C GLU A 26 16.51 -12.35 -12.03
N TYR A 27 15.57 -12.97 -11.32
CA TYR A 27 15.83 -13.92 -10.23
C TYR A 27 15.30 -15.34 -10.54
N ALA A 28 15.22 -15.70 -11.83
CA ALA A 28 14.67 -16.98 -12.27
C ALA A 28 15.37 -18.20 -11.64
N ASP A 29 16.69 -18.16 -11.56
CA ASP A 29 17.50 -19.25 -11.00
C ASP A 29 17.29 -19.40 -9.50
N ASP A 30 17.29 -18.29 -8.75
CA ASP A 30 16.97 -18.29 -7.32
C ASP A 30 15.56 -18.82 -7.06
N ILE A 31 14.56 -18.36 -7.83
CA ILE A 31 13.18 -18.82 -7.71
C ILE A 31 13.08 -20.33 -7.98
N SER A 32 13.81 -20.84 -8.97
CA SER A 32 13.87 -22.27 -9.28
C SER A 32 14.51 -23.08 -8.14
N ASN A 33 15.59 -22.57 -7.55
CA ASN A 33 16.24 -23.19 -6.40
C ASN A 33 15.31 -23.20 -5.18
N ILE A 34 14.71 -22.07 -4.83
CA ILE A 34 13.74 -21.94 -3.73
C ILE A 34 12.56 -22.89 -3.93
N LYS A 35 12.06 -23.02 -5.17
CA LYS A 35 10.97 -23.96 -5.49
C LYS A 35 11.35 -25.40 -5.18
N THR A 36 12.58 -25.81 -5.49
CA THR A 36 13.09 -27.15 -5.20
C THR A 36 13.17 -27.37 -3.69
N VAL A 37 13.78 -26.44 -2.96
CA VAL A 37 13.88 -26.48 -1.49
C VAL A 37 12.51 -26.54 -0.83
N LEU A 38 11.56 -25.72 -1.30
CA LEU A 38 10.20 -25.69 -0.79
C LEU A 38 9.44 -26.99 -1.10
N GLN A 39 9.63 -27.58 -2.28
CA GLN A 39 9.06 -28.88 -2.60
C GLN A 39 9.56 -29.98 -1.67
N ASP A 40 10.88 -30.02 -1.42
CA ASP A 40 11.48 -30.97 -0.49
C ASP A 40 10.96 -30.76 0.94
N TYR A 41 10.87 -29.51 1.39
CA TYR A 41 10.29 -29.15 2.68
C TYR A 41 8.84 -29.62 2.81
N LEU A 42 8.01 -29.40 1.78
CA LEU A 42 6.61 -29.82 1.77
C LEU A 42 6.44 -31.35 1.77
N ASN A 43 7.42 -32.10 1.26
CA ASN A 43 7.36 -33.56 1.18
C ASN A 43 7.85 -34.30 2.44
N GLN A 44 8.42 -33.57 3.40
CA GLN A 44 8.76 -34.12 4.71
C GLN A 44 7.52 -34.41 5.55
N ASP A 45 7.68 -35.29 6.53
CA ASP A 45 6.66 -35.60 7.51
C ASP A 45 6.95 -34.86 8.84
N TYR A 46 5.95 -34.15 9.34
CA TYR A 46 6.00 -33.42 10.60
C TYR A 46 4.86 -33.85 11.53
N TRP A 47 4.54 -33.04 12.54
CA TRP A 47 3.35 -33.27 13.37
C TRP A 47 2.08 -32.82 12.64
N ASP A 48 0.93 -33.41 13.03
CA ASP A 48 -0.36 -33.28 12.34
C ASP A 48 -0.74 -31.83 11.98
N SER A 49 -0.71 -30.92 12.97
CA SER A 49 -1.14 -29.54 12.73
C SER A 49 -0.24 -28.75 11.77
N LYS A 50 1.02 -29.17 11.57
CA LYS A 50 1.90 -28.62 10.54
C LYS A 50 1.61 -29.26 9.18
N ASN A 51 1.47 -30.57 9.13
CA ASN A 51 1.10 -31.28 7.91
C ASN A 51 -0.21 -30.76 7.31
N GLU A 52 -1.22 -30.44 8.14
CA GLU A 52 -2.47 -29.79 7.70
C GLU A 52 -2.23 -28.44 7.00
N ARG A 53 -1.37 -27.57 7.55
CA ARG A 53 -1.04 -26.28 6.92
C ARG A 53 -0.27 -26.48 5.63
N LEU A 54 0.71 -27.36 5.61
CA LEU A 54 1.52 -27.62 4.42
C LEU A 54 0.70 -28.27 3.30
N ALA A 55 -0.30 -29.08 3.64
CA ALA A 55 -1.26 -29.62 2.67
C ALA A 55 -2.03 -28.51 1.93
N ILE A 56 -2.37 -27.40 2.60
CA ILE A 56 -2.97 -26.23 1.94
C ILE A 56 -1.97 -25.60 0.97
N ILE A 57 -0.70 -25.45 1.35
CA ILE A 57 0.33 -24.88 0.47
C ILE A 57 0.52 -25.72 -0.80
N LYS A 58 0.49 -27.05 -0.68
CA LYS A 58 0.57 -27.99 -1.82
C LYS A 58 -0.55 -27.79 -2.86
N THR A 59 -1.65 -27.12 -2.51
CA THR A 59 -2.75 -26.84 -3.46
C THR A 59 -2.48 -25.62 -4.36
N PHE A 60 -1.47 -24.80 -4.03
CA PHE A 60 -1.11 -23.61 -4.79
C PHE A 60 0.03 -23.89 -5.79
N ASP A 61 0.11 -23.05 -6.82
CA ASP A 61 1.32 -22.96 -7.64
C ASP A 61 2.47 -22.37 -6.81
N LEU A 62 3.50 -23.17 -6.55
CA LEU A 62 4.60 -22.78 -5.66
C LEU A 62 5.39 -21.58 -6.19
N GLN A 63 5.51 -21.44 -7.51
CA GLN A 63 6.18 -20.27 -8.11
C GLN A 63 5.41 -18.99 -7.77
N THR A 64 4.08 -19.02 -7.89
CA THR A 64 3.22 -17.90 -7.49
C THR A 64 3.34 -17.59 -6.00
N VAL A 65 3.42 -18.61 -5.14
CA VAL A 65 3.64 -18.42 -3.69
C VAL A 65 4.97 -17.73 -3.42
N ILE A 66 6.06 -18.20 -4.03
CA ILE A 66 7.40 -17.62 -3.87
C ILE A 66 7.40 -16.17 -4.34
N LEU A 67 6.88 -15.89 -5.53
CA LEU A 67 6.79 -14.52 -6.06
C LEU A 67 5.95 -13.60 -5.18
N ASP A 68 4.84 -14.08 -4.63
CA ASP A 68 4.01 -13.31 -3.70
C ASP A 68 4.78 -12.87 -2.45
N ILE A 69 5.64 -13.75 -1.94
CA ILE A 69 6.46 -13.50 -0.74
C ILE A 69 7.62 -12.56 -1.06
N LEU A 70 8.38 -12.84 -2.12
CA LEU A 70 9.47 -11.97 -2.55
C LEU A 70 8.97 -10.56 -2.89
N THR A 71 7.84 -10.46 -3.59
CA THR A 71 7.24 -9.14 -3.89
C THR A 71 6.80 -8.42 -2.61
N SER A 72 6.28 -9.16 -1.63
CA SER A 72 5.93 -8.57 -0.32
C SER A 72 7.19 -8.06 0.39
N LEU A 73 8.29 -8.84 0.43
CA LEU A 73 9.57 -8.40 0.99
C LEU A 73 10.05 -7.10 0.35
N VAL A 74 9.99 -6.99 -0.98
CA VAL A 74 10.34 -5.75 -1.70
C VAL A 74 9.44 -4.57 -1.27
N LEU A 75 8.13 -4.78 -1.19
CA LEU A 75 7.17 -3.70 -0.94
C LEU A 75 7.22 -3.14 0.48
N ILE A 76 7.51 -3.98 1.47
CA ILE A 76 7.37 -3.60 2.89
C ILE A 76 8.67 -3.71 3.69
N ALA A 77 9.67 -4.46 3.23
CA ALA A 77 10.95 -4.70 3.92
C ALA A 77 12.15 -4.16 3.13
N ASP A 78 11.99 -2.99 2.48
CA ASP A 78 13.10 -2.23 1.89
C ASP A 78 14.16 -1.84 2.93
N ASP A 79 13.73 -1.69 4.19
CA ASP A 79 14.58 -1.57 5.37
C ASP A 79 14.30 -2.73 6.34
N TYR A 80 15.13 -2.88 7.38
CA TYR A 80 14.96 -3.89 8.41
C TYR A 80 13.61 -3.75 9.11
N MET A 81 12.80 -4.79 8.99
CA MET A 81 11.46 -4.85 9.56
C MET A 81 11.30 -6.06 10.47
N PRO A 82 10.54 -5.98 11.57
CA PRO A 82 10.27 -7.15 12.41
C PRO A 82 9.71 -8.32 11.59
N LEU A 83 10.26 -9.52 11.78
CA LEU A 83 9.84 -10.74 11.10
C LEU A 83 8.33 -10.94 11.17
N ILE A 84 7.72 -10.66 12.34
CA ILE A 84 6.28 -10.82 12.52
C ILE A 84 5.45 -9.89 11.62
N SER A 85 5.96 -8.68 11.32
CA SER A 85 5.32 -7.73 10.42
C SER A 85 5.35 -8.25 8.99
N VAL A 86 6.48 -8.81 8.54
CA VAL A 86 6.60 -9.48 7.23
C VAL A 86 5.65 -10.68 7.17
N CYS A 87 5.68 -11.55 8.19
CA CYS A 87 4.87 -12.76 8.22
C CYS A 87 3.36 -12.51 8.25
N SER A 88 2.94 -11.37 8.83
CA SER A 88 1.54 -11.00 8.98
C SER A 88 1.02 -10.10 7.87
N ALA A 89 1.88 -9.64 6.96
CA ALA A 89 1.53 -8.70 5.90
C ALA A 89 0.48 -9.23 4.93
N LYS A 90 0.47 -10.55 4.72
CA LYS A 90 -0.49 -11.22 3.83
C LYS A 90 -0.98 -12.51 4.46
N GLN A 91 -2.30 -12.68 4.47
CA GLN A 91 -2.92 -13.91 4.92
C GLN A 91 -2.98 -14.94 3.78
N ILE A 92 -2.47 -16.14 4.02
CA ILE A 92 -2.57 -17.30 3.15
C ILE A 92 -4.02 -17.78 3.16
N LYS A 93 -4.61 -17.91 1.96
CA LYS A 93 -5.99 -18.36 1.80
C LYS A 93 -6.15 -19.77 2.39
N GLY A 94 -7.19 -19.97 3.19
CA GLY A 94 -7.46 -21.25 3.87
C GLY A 94 -6.84 -21.39 5.26
N MET A 95 -6.04 -20.41 5.72
CA MET A 95 -5.44 -20.41 7.06
C MET A 95 -5.99 -19.28 7.92
N ASN A 96 -6.06 -19.46 9.24
CA ASN A 96 -6.26 -18.35 10.17
C ASN A 96 -4.99 -17.47 10.28
N LYS A 97 -5.08 -16.32 10.96
CA LYS A 97 -3.96 -15.33 11.03
C LYS A 97 -2.68 -15.95 11.61
N VAL A 98 -2.78 -16.74 12.67
CA VAL A 98 -1.62 -17.37 13.33
C VAL A 98 -1.01 -18.44 12.42
N GLN A 99 -1.83 -19.34 11.89
CA GLN A 99 -1.39 -20.39 10.97
C GLN A 99 -0.69 -19.79 9.74
N SER A 100 -1.24 -18.70 9.19
CA SER A 100 -0.65 -17.99 8.06
C SER A 100 0.70 -17.40 8.40
N ALA A 101 0.82 -16.66 9.51
CA ALA A 101 2.07 -16.04 9.90
C ALA A 101 3.16 -17.06 10.23
N THR A 102 2.81 -18.17 10.90
CA THR A 102 3.73 -19.28 11.15
C THR A 102 4.23 -19.89 9.84
N THR A 103 3.31 -20.20 8.92
CA THR A 103 3.66 -20.80 7.62
C THR A 103 4.49 -19.85 6.77
N MET A 104 4.23 -18.53 6.83
CA MET A 104 5.04 -17.53 6.14
C MET A 104 6.49 -17.52 6.65
N GLY A 105 6.69 -17.63 7.98
CA GLY A 105 8.04 -17.75 8.55
C GLY A 105 8.77 -19.03 8.11
N GLU A 106 8.03 -20.14 8.01
CA GLU A 106 8.56 -21.41 7.50
C GLU A 106 9.00 -21.30 6.02
N ILE A 107 8.23 -20.61 5.18
CA ILE A 107 8.59 -20.40 3.77
C ILE A 107 9.76 -19.42 3.65
N LEU A 108 9.81 -18.36 4.46
CA LEU A 108 10.97 -17.45 4.50
C LEU A 108 12.27 -18.19 4.86
N HIS A 109 12.21 -19.18 5.73
CA HIS A 109 13.36 -20.05 6.01
C HIS A 109 13.77 -20.90 4.80
N CYS A 110 12.84 -21.32 3.94
CA CYS A 110 13.19 -21.99 2.69
C CYS A 110 13.86 -21.02 1.70
N ILE A 111 13.47 -19.74 1.71
CA ILE A 111 14.07 -18.69 0.87
C ILE A 111 15.48 -18.31 1.35
N ASP A 112 15.78 -18.46 2.65
CA ASP A 112 17.09 -18.22 3.27
C ASP A 112 18.23 -19.11 2.72
N THR A 113 17.93 -20.02 1.80
CA THR A 113 18.92 -20.74 1.00
C THR A 113 19.55 -19.89 -0.10
N THR A 114 19.12 -18.64 -0.24
CA THR A 114 19.57 -17.65 -1.22
C THR A 114 20.06 -16.39 -0.52
N GLU A 115 20.73 -15.50 -1.26
CA GLU A 115 21.14 -14.19 -0.75
C GLU A 115 20.04 -13.12 -0.87
N LEU A 116 18.79 -13.50 -1.17
CA LEU A 116 17.69 -12.54 -1.41
C LEU A 116 17.14 -11.89 -0.14
N ILE A 117 17.49 -12.41 1.04
CA ILE A 117 17.02 -11.93 2.33
C ILE A 117 18.21 -11.69 3.26
N LEU A 118 18.21 -10.54 3.95
CA LEU A 118 19.15 -10.25 5.04
C LEU A 118 18.45 -10.36 6.39
N TRP A 119 19.15 -10.92 7.36
CA TRP A 119 18.67 -11.07 8.74
C TRP A 119 19.51 -10.24 9.69
N ASP A 120 18.83 -9.52 10.59
CA ASP A 120 19.45 -8.95 11.79
C ASP A 120 18.74 -9.52 13.03
N LYS A 121 19.52 -10.01 13.98
CA LYS A 121 19.05 -10.78 15.14
C LYS A 121 19.56 -10.15 16.44
N PRO A 122 19.14 -8.91 16.76
CA PRO A 122 19.41 -8.33 18.08
C PRO A 122 18.70 -9.15 19.17
N LYS A 123 19.13 -8.97 20.43
CA LYS A 123 18.79 -9.84 21.57
C LYS A 123 17.32 -10.27 21.68
N ASP A 124 16.37 -9.37 21.39
CA ASP A 124 14.93 -9.58 21.60
C ASP A 124 14.08 -9.45 20.33
N LYS A 125 14.69 -9.32 19.14
CA LYS A 125 13.96 -9.13 17.88
C LYS A 125 14.64 -9.90 16.74
N ILE A 126 13.83 -10.36 15.79
CA ILE A 126 14.33 -10.83 14.49
C ILE A 126 13.84 -9.83 13.46
N LEU A 127 14.78 -9.20 12.77
CA LEU A 127 14.54 -8.25 11.70
C LEU A 127 14.93 -8.88 10.37
N VAL A 128 14.18 -8.52 9.34
CA VAL A 128 14.30 -9.03 7.97
C VAL A 128 14.31 -7.85 7.02
N ARG A 129 15.18 -7.92 6.01
CA ARG A 129 15.25 -6.96 4.92
C ARG A 129 15.35 -7.68 3.58
N SER A 130 14.73 -7.13 2.55
CA SER A 130 14.96 -7.53 1.16
C SER A 130 16.39 -7.19 0.73
N ASN A 131 17.08 -8.13 0.08
CA ASN A 131 18.38 -7.89 -0.58
C ASN A 131 18.26 -7.83 -2.11
N MET A 132 17.04 -7.87 -2.64
CA MET A 132 16.79 -7.83 -4.08
C MET A 132 17.02 -6.42 -4.61
N ALA A 133 17.92 -6.29 -5.59
CA ALA A 133 18.12 -5.07 -6.35
C ALA A 133 17.05 -4.95 -7.44
N LEU A 134 16.49 -3.76 -7.61
CA LEU A 134 15.50 -3.49 -8.64
C LEU A 134 16.07 -2.56 -9.70
N SER A 135 15.40 -2.49 -10.85
CA SER A 135 15.68 -1.43 -11.81
C SER A 135 15.38 -0.05 -11.22
N ASP A 136 16.13 0.98 -11.61
CA ASP A 136 15.92 2.38 -11.21
C ASP A 136 14.45 2.84 -11.32
N ASP A 137 13.72 2.39 -12.35
CA ASP A 137 12.30 2.74 -12.51
C ASP A 137 11.42 2.18 -11.39
N LEU A 138 11.62 0.91 -11.01
CA LEU A 138 10.89 0.26 -9.93
C LEU A 138 11.24 0.88 -8.56
N GLU A 139 12.50 1.19 -8.31
CA GLU A 139 12.92 1.89 -7.09
C GLU A 139 12.27 3.27 -6.99
N ARG A 140 12.31 4.05 -8.07
CA ARG A 140 11.64 5.35 -8.15
C ARG A 140 10.15 5.22 -7.89
N ARG A 141 9.50 4.17 -8.42
CA ARG A 141 8.07 3.90 -8.19
C ARG A 141 7.76 3.50 -6.76
N LEU A 142 8.62 2.71 -6.10
CA LEU A 142 8.49 2.36 -4.68
C LEU A 142 8.58 3.60 -3.76
N ASN A 143 9.41 4.57 -4.13
CA ASN A 143 9.55 5.82 -3.38
C ASN A 143 8.27 6.66 -3.45
N ILE A 144 7.64 6.75 -4.63
CA ILE A 144 6.39 7.52 -4.81
C ILE A 144 5.11 6.70 -4.58
N MET A 145 5.23 5.39 -4.31
CA MET A 145 4.08 4.51 -4.06
C MET A 145 3.31 4.98 -2.82
N CYS A 146 2.00 5.12 -2.96
CA CYS A 146 1.12 5.48 -1.86
C CYS A 146 -0.33 5.05 -2.13
N VAL A 147 -1.21 5.30 -1.16
CA VAL A 147 -2.66 5.28 -1.39
C VAL A 147 -2.99 6.33 -2.45
N LEU A 148 -3.83 5.97 -3.42
CA LEU A 148 -4.12 6.83 -4.57
C LEU A 148 -4.53 8.25 -4.13
N PRO A 149 -3.91 9.29 -4.72
CA PRO A 149 -4.25 10.69 -4.49
C PRO A 149 -5.58 11.02 -5.18
N PRO A 150 -6.06 12.27 -5.07
CA PRO A 150 -7.22 12.75 -5.82
C PRO A 150 -7.10 12.47 -7.32
N MET A 151 -8.23 12.20 -7.96
CA MET A 151 -8.31 11.98 -9.39
C MET A 151 -8.30 13.31 -10.15
N MET A 152 -7.62 13.37 -11.29
CA MET A 152 -7.67 14.51 -12.24
C MET A 152 -8.94 14.51 -13.11
N THR A 153 -9.73 13.45 -13.02
CA THR A 153 -10.99 13.26 -13.76
C THR A 153 -12.09 12.86 -12.80
N LYS A 154 -13.34 13.15 -13.16
CA LYS A 154 -14.49 12.75 -12.35
C LYS A 154 -14.45 11.23 -12.07
N PRO A 155 -14.56 10.79 -10.81
CA PRO A 155 -14.54 9.38 -10.46
C PRO A 155 -15.69 8.61 -11.13
N ARG A 156 -15.47 7.32 -11.39
CA ARG A 156 -16.54 6.42 -11.86
C ARG A 156 -17.64 6.34 -10.81
N LYS A 157 -18.88 6.20 -11.28
CA LYS A 157 -20.05 6.01 -10.40
C LYS A 157 -19.93 4.67 -9.68
N LEU A 158 -20.03 4.72 -8.36
CA LEU A 158 -20.08 3.54 -7.50
C LEU A 158 -21.45 2.88 -7.60
N THR A 159 -21.47 1.57 -7.81
CA THR A 159 -22.70 0.78 -8.04
C THR A 159 -22.87 -0.40 -7.08
N HIS A 160 -21.80 -0.82 -6.39
CA HIS A 160 -21.81 -1.88 -5.38
C HIS A 160 -20.61 -1.71 -4.42
N ASN A 161 -20.57 -2.47 -3.32
CA ASN A 161 -19.59 -2.28 -2.24
C ASN A 161 -18.15 -2.71 -2.58
N LYS A 162 -17.96 -3.30 -3.77
CA LYS A 162 -16.66 -3.63 -4.37
C LYS A 162 -16.30 -2.77 -5.60
N SER A 163 -17.14 -1.78 -5.92
CA SER A 163 -16.90 -0.87 -7.03
C SER A 163 -15.83 0.16 -6.66
N SER A 164 -15.23 0.81 -7.65
CA SER A 164 -14.18 1.79 -7.42
C SER A 164 -14.37 3.03 -8.29
N GLY A 165 -14.08 4.19 -7.71
CA GLY A 165 -14.08 5.47 -8.43
C GLY A 165 -12.90 5.60 -9.38
N PHE A 166 -11.78 4.92 -9.11
CA PHE A 166 -10.56 4.95 -9.92
C PHE A 166 -10.75 4.23 -11.26
N LEU A 167 -9.93 4.54 -12.28
CA LEU A 167 -10.10 4.02 -13.64
C LEU A 167 -9.53 2.61 -13.82
N THR A 168 -8.47 2.28 -13.10
CA THR A 168 -7.68 1.04 -13.26
C THR A 168 -7.92 0.02 -12.15
N ILE A 169 -8.66 0.38 -11.11
CA ILE A 169 -8.96 -0.47 -9.95
C ILE A 169 -10.38 -0.98 -10.08
N ASN A 170 -10.59 -2.29 -10.21
CA ASN A 170 -11.92 -2.84 -10.52
C ASN A 170 -12.60 -3.56 -9.34
N ASN A 171 -11.86 -3.88 -8.28
CA ASN A 171 -12.38 -4.66 -7.16
C ASN A 171 -11.73 -4.18 -5.87
N ASP A 172 -12.35 -3.19 -5.25
CA ASP A 172 -11.86 -2.57 -4.02
C ASP A 172 -13.01 -2.37 -3.04
N SER A 173 -12.81 -2.75 -1.78
CA SER A 173 -13.83 -2.59 -0.75
C SER A 173 -14.05 -1.11 -0.48
N LEU A 174 -15.30 -0.66 -0.60
CA LEU A 174 -15.73 0.67 -0.17
C LEU A 174 -15.88 0.77 1.36
N ILE A 175 -15.79 -0.34 2.08
CA ILE A 175 -15.81 -0.42 3.53
C ILE A 175 -14.38 -0.61 4.03
N LEU A 176 -13.92 0.34 4.85
CA LEU A 176 -12.57 0.41 5.42
C LEU A 176 -12.36 -0.59 6.56
N GLY A 177 -11.09 -0.94 6.77
CA GLY A 177 -10.64 -1.82 7.85
C GLY A 177 -10.36 -3.24 7.36
N ASP A 178 -10.48 -4.20 8.27
CA ASP A 178 -10.23 -5.62 8.00
C ASP A 178 -11.29 -6.17 7.01
N LYS A 179 -10.94 -7.22 6.27
CA LYS A 179 -11.82 -7.87 5.29
C LYS A 179 -13.14 -8.35 5.92
N GLU A 180 -13.14 -8.65 7.22
CA GLU A 180 -14.33 -9.05 7.97
C GLU A 180 -15.38 -7.94 8.09
N ASN A 181 -15.00 -6.66 7.85
CA ASN A 181 -15.97 -5.56 7.81
C ASN A 181 -16.79 -5.56 6.52
N HIS A 182 -16.36 -6.26 5.48
CA HIS A 182 -17.00 -6.21 4.18
C HIS A 182 -18.35 -6.93 4.18
N HIS A 183 -19.35 -6.27 3.61
CA HIS A 183 -20.68 -6.83 3.36
C HIS A 183 -21.27 -6.19 2.10
N ASP A 184 -22.33 -6.78 1.56
CA ASP A 184 -23.03 -6.29 0.36
C ASP A 184 -24.31 -5.48 0.69
N GLU A 185 -24.58 -5.23 1.98
CA GLU A 185 -25.71 -4.38 2.41
C GLU A 185 -25.53 -2.90 2.01
N CYS A 186 -26.60 -2.11 2.09
CA CYS A 186 -26.58 -0.70 1.69
C CYS A 186 -25.63 0.13 2.57
N ILE A 187 -24.72 0.89 1.93
CA ILE A 187 -23.78 1.80 2.59
C ILE A 187 -23.91 3.26 2.11
N SER A 188 -25.10 3.63 1.59
CA SER A 188 -25.39 4.97 1.06
C SER A 188 -24.43 5.41 -0.05
N LEU A 189 -24.34 4.61 -1.12
CA LEU A 189 -23.48 4.88 -2.28
C LEU A 189 -23.83 6.21 -2.98
N ASP A 190 -25.05 6.70 -2.84
CA ASP A 190 -25.50 8.00 -3.31
C ASP A 190 -24.74 9.15 -2.63
N VAL A 191 -24.51 9.06 -1.31
CA VAL A 191 -23.70 10.03 -0.55
C VAL A 191 -22.26 9.99 -1.05
N LEU A 192 -21.67 8.80 -1.20
CA LEU A 192 -20.30 8.67 -1.71
C LEU A 192 -20.18 9.22 -3.13
N ASN A 193 -21.11 8.92 -4.02
CA ASN A 193 -21.11 9.44 -5.39
C ASN A 193 -21.26 10.97 -5.43
N THR A 194 -22.06 11.55 -4.52
CA THR A 194 -22.23 13.01 -4.41
C THR A 194 -20.94 13.68 -3.97
N LEU A 195 -20.27 13.14 -2.95
CA LEU A 195 -18.98 13.64 -2.47
C LEU A 195 -17.86 13.44 -3.51
N ASN A 196 -17.84 12.31 -4.20
CA ASN A 196 -16.88 12.03 -5.27
C ASN A 196 -17.01 12.98 -6.47
N SER A 197 -18.17 13.61 -6.63
CA SER A 197 -18.43 14.53 -7.75
C SER A 197 -17.96 15.96 -7.50
N GLN A 198 -17.50 16.29 -6.29
CA GLN A 198 -17.07 17.65 -5.93
C GLN A 198 -15.76 18.01 -6.63
N ALA A 199 -15.82 19.06 -7.44
CA ALA A 199 -14.67 19.59 -8.17
C ALA A 199 -13.85 20.52 -7.28
N LEU A 200 -12.59 20.16 -7.02
CA LEU A 200 -11.65 20.92 -6.21
C LEU A 200 -10.42 21.31 -7.03
N CYS A 201 -9.54 22.12 -6.46
CA CYS A 201 -8.22 22.43 -6.98
C CYS A 201 -7.21 22.58 -5.83
N LEU A 202 -5.92 22.52 -6.16
CA LEU A 202 -4.89 22.90 -5.21
C LEU A 202 -4.84 24.42 -5.05
N ASP A 203 -4.57 24.86 -3.83
CA ASP A 203 -4.19 26.25 -3.54
C ASP A 203 -2.67 26.37 -3.69
N LEU A 204 -2.23 26.74 -4.90
CA LEU A 204 -0.80 26.75 -5.23
C LEU A 204 -0.02 27.77 -4.39
N ASP A 205 -0.66 28.84 -3.94
CA ASP A 205 0.00 29.81 -3.07
C ASP A 205 0.39 29.15 -1.75
N ILE A 206 -0.55 28.40 -1.15
CA ILE A 206 -0.28 27.65 0.07
C ILE A 206 0.75 26.54 -0.17
N CYS A 207 0.55 25.74 -1.22
CA CYS A 207 1.39 24.57 -1.52
C CYS A 207 2.86 24.89 -1.84
N TYR A 208 3.16 26.09 -2.35
CA TYR A 208 4.53 26.50 -2.66
C TYR A 208 5.17 27.40 -1.60
N LYS A 209 4.39 28.22 -0.89
CA LYS A 209 4.94 29.16 0.12
C LYS A 209 5.11 28.54 1.49
N PHE A 210 4.33 27.52 1.82
CA PHE A 210 4.33 26.91 3.15
C PHE A 210 4.70 25.44 3.07
N GLU A 211 5.44 24.98 4.06
CA GLU A 211 5.77 23.59 4.28
C GLU A 211 4.99 23.07 5.49
N LYS A 212 4.62 21.79 5.45
CA LYS A 212 4.14 21.09 6.64
C LYS A 212 5.26 21.08 7.69
N GLU A 213 4.92 21.29 8.96
CA GLU A 213 5.92 21.15 10.02
C GLU A 213 6.11 19.67 10.40
N PHE A 214 7.37 19.26 10.60
CA PHE A 214 7.68 17.97 11.21
C PHE A 214 7.62 18.11 12.73
N THR A 215 6.80 17.27 13.36
CA THR A 215 6.68 17.17 14.81
C THR A 215 6.93 15.73 15.24
N SER A 216 7.70 15.55 16.32
CA SER A 216 7.96 14.25 16.93
C SER A 216 7.91 14.40 18.44
N ASP A 217 7.30 13.42 19.12
CA ASP A 217 7.29 13.32 20.58
C ASP A 217 8.53 12.59 21.13
N PHE A 218 9.40 12.09 20.24
CA PHE A 218 10.62 11.36 20.58
C PHE A 218 11.88 12.23 20.51
N ASP A 219 12.89 11.89 21.31
CA ASP A 219 14.21 12.53 21.30
C ASP A 219 14.96 12.25 19.97
N ILE A 220 15.70 13.25 19.49
CA ILE A 220 16.35 13.25 18.15
C ILE A 220 17.28 12.05 17.89
N ASP A 221 17.91 11.52 18.94
CA ASP A 221 18.89 10.45 18.82
C ASP A 221 18.27 9.04 18.83
N THR A 222 16.96 8.93 19.08
CA THR A 222 16.22 7.66 19.13
C THR A 222 15.95 7.10 17.73
N ASP A 223 15.82 5.77 17.64
CA ASP A 223 15.45 5.11 16.39
C ASP A 223 14.00 5.44 16.00
N GLU A 224 13.12 5.67 16.98
CA GLU A 224 11.75 6.14 16.77
C GLU A 224 11.72 7.50 16.07
N TYR A 225 12.50 8.48 16.53
CA TYR A 225 12.61 9.78 15.86
C TYR A 225 13.10 9.63 14.43
N LYS A 226 14.18 8.88 14.21
CA LYS A 226 14.75 8.67 12.86
C LYS A 226 13.74 8.01 11.92
N ASN A 227 12.99 7.02 12.40
CA ASN A 227 11.95 6.35 11.62
C ASN A 227 10.76 7.28 11.31
N GLN A 228 10.33 8.11 12.26
CA GLN A 228 9.31 9.12 12.01
C GLN A 228 9.78 10.17 11.00
N LYS A 229 11.03 10.62 11.14
CA LYS A 229 11.64 11.59 10.22
C LYS A 229 11.74 11.03 8.80
N LYS A 230 12.21 9.79 8.64
CA LYS A 230 12.23 9.08 7.34
C LYS A 230 10.83 8.99 6.72
N THR A 231 9.81 8.66 7.53
CA THR A 231 8.41 8.60 7.07
C THR A 231 7.90 9.98 6.64
N TYR A 232 8.22 11.03 7.41
CA TYR A 232 7.87 12.40 7.09
C TYR A 232 8.53 12.86 5.78
N ASP A 233 9.84 12.62 5.61
CA ASP A 233 10.58 13.02 4.42
C ASP A 233 10.04 12.33 3.16
N LYS A 234 9.72 11.03 3.26
CA LYS A 234 9.03 10.30 2.18
C LYS A 234 7.66 10.90 1.86
N ALA A 235 6.86 11.23 2.88
CA ALA A 235 5.55 11.84 2.68
C ALA A 235 5.65 13.23 2.04
N LYS A 236 6.70 14.00 2.38
CA LYS A 236 7.00 15.30 1.78
C LYS A 236 7.36 15.16 0.30
N GLU A 237 8.28 14.26 -0.05
CA GLU A 237 8.65 14.00 -1.45
C GLU A 237 7.43 13.59 -2.29
N GLN A 238 6.58 12.72 -1.73
CA GLN A 238 5.33 12.32 -2.37
C GLN A 238 4.37 13.49 -2.55
N PHE A 239 4.21 14.35 -1.54
CA PHE A 239 3.38 15.54 -1.64
C PHE A 239 3.87 16.49 -2.76
N GLU A 240 5.17 16.76 -2.82
CA GLU A 240 5.77 17.62 -3.84
C GLU A 240 5.56 17.05 -5.24
N PHE A 241 5.79 15.74 -5.40
CA PHE A 241 5.49 15.03 -6.64
C PHE A 241 4.03 15.22 -7.07
N PHE A 242 3.07 15.02 -6.16
CA PHE A 242 1.65 15.18 -6.48
C PHE A 242 1.25 16.62 -6.71
N ARG A 243 1.79 17.57 -5.95
CA ARG A 243 1.57 19.01 -6.15
C ARG A 243 1.90 19.39 -7.58
N ASP A 244 3.09 19.01 -8.04
CA ASP A 244 3.55 19.38 -9.38
C ASP A 244 2.78 18.64 -10.49
N LYS A 245 2.29 17.42 -10.25
CA LYS A 245 1.42 16.71 -11.22
C LYS A 245 -0.01 17.22 -11.26
N LEU A 246 -0.53 17.74 -10.15
CA LEU A 246 -1.93 18.14 -9.99
C LEU A 246 -2.14 19.66 -10.06
N ALA A 247 -1.08 20.47 -10.13
CA ALA A 247 -1.13 21.92 -9.96
C ALA A 247 -2.24 22.63 -10.77
N ASP A 248 -2.36 22.32 -12.06
CA ASP A 248 -3.32 22.96 -12.96
C ASP A 248 -4.61 22.17 -13.15
N ASN A 249 -4.76 21.03 -12.47
CA ASN A 249 -5.88 20.12 -12.68
C ASN A 249 -7.09 20.48 -11.79
N THR A 250 -8.26 20.11 -12.29
CA THR A 250 -9.42 19.90 -11.39
C THR A 250 -9.23 18.55 -10.73
N ILE A 251 -9.35 18.50 -9.40
CA ILE A 251 -9.15 17.28 -8.65
C ILE A 251 -10.45 16.82 -7.97
N PHE A 252 -10.60 15.51 -7.80
CA PHE A 252 -11.76 14.87 -7.22
C PHE A 252 -11.32 13.81 -6.21
N PHE A 253 -11.82 13.89 -4.99
CA PHE A 253 -11.54 12.86 -3.98
C PHE A 253 -12.49 11.68 -4.15
N THR A 254 -11.96 10.46 -4.06
CA THR A 254 -12.79 9.28 -3.82
C THR A 254 -13.03 9.13 -2.31
N HIS A 255 -14.16 8.56 -1.93
CA HIS A 255 -14.55 8.38 -0.53
C HIS A 255 -14.91 6.91 -0.25
N LYS A 256 -14.62 6.48 0.97
CA LYS A 256 -15.00 5.17 1.54
C LYS A 256 -15.67 5.36 2.89
N VAL A 257 -16.36 4.34 3.38
CA VAL A 257 -16.97 4.34 4.72
C VAL A 257 -16.22 3.43 5.68
N ASP A 258 -16.18 3.74 6.97
CA ASP A 258 -15.85 2.72 7.98
C ASP A 258 -17.08 1.89 8.35
N LYS A 259 -16.88 0.82 9.14
CA LYS A 259 -17.96 -0.05 9.65
C LYS A 259 -19.02 0.65 10.52
N ARG A 260 -18.81 1.93 10.88
CA ARG A 260 -19.74 2.76 11.65
C ARG A 260 -20.47 3.78 10.77
N GLY A 261 -20.22 3.77 9.45
CA GLY A 261 -20.82 4.69 8.49
C GLY A 261 -20.14 6.06 8.39
N ARG A 262 -18.96 6.25 8.98
CA ARG A 262 -18.21 7.51 8.81
C ARG A 262 -17.53 7.55 7.45
N VAL A 263 -17.62 8.68 6.76
CA VAL A 263 -17.09 8.85 5.40
C VAL A 263 -15.68 9.44 5.44
N TYR A 264 -14.75 8.80 4.73
CA TYR A 264 -13.34 9.18 4.64
C TYR A 264 -12.91 9.38 3.19
N SER A 265 -12.43 10.59 2.88
CA SER A 265 -11.71 10.88 1.63
C SER A 265 -10.41 10.10 1.57
N GLN A 266 -10.13 9.51 0.40
CA GLN A 266 -8.92 8.73 0.15
C GLN A 266 -7.74 9.63 -0.21
N GLY A 267 -6.52 9.15 0.07
CA GLY A 267 -5.27 9.89 -0.10
C GLY A 267 -4.76 10.46 1.22
N TYR A 268 -3.47 10.27 1.51
CA TYR A 268 -2.86 10.75 2.76
C TYR A 268 -2.12 12.07 2.57
N GLN A 269 -1.40 12.20 1.46
CA GLN A 269 -0.52 13.34 1.18
C GLN A 269 -1.34 14.61 0.91
N MET A 270 -2.52 14.47 0.30
CA MET A 270 -3.46 15.56 0.06
C MET A 270 -4.83 15.10 0.49
N ASN A 271 -5.47 15.81 1.43
CA ASN A 271 -6.78 15.41 1.95
C ASN A 271 -7.54 16.58 2.60
N THR A 272 -8.83 16.70 2.33
CA THR A 272 -9.75 17.65 2.98
C THR A 272 -10.06 17.32 4.44
N GLN A 273 -9.74 16.11 4.90
CA GLN A 273 -9.96 15.64 6.27
C GLN A 273 -8.67 15.56 7.11
N GLY A 274 -7.51 15.87 6.52
CA GLY A 274 -6.18 15.77 7.13
C GLY A 274 -5.87 16.82 8.20
N THR A 275 -4.59 17.16 8.34
CA THR A 275 -4.14 18.25 9.22
C THR A 275 -4.57 19.61 8.66
N SER A 276 -4.33 20.68 9.42
CA SER A 276 -4.58 22.06 8.96
C SER A 276 -3.84 22.37 7.66
N TYR A 277 -2.63 21.84 7.48
CA TYR A 277 -1.83 22.06 6.28
C TYR A 277 -2.50 21.46 5.04
N GLU A 278 -2.85 20.17 5.05
CA GLU A 278 -3.47 19.55 3.86
C GLU A 278 -4.83 20.18 3.54
N LYS A 279 -5.58 20.61 4.56
CA LYS A 279 -6.84 21.34 4.40
C LYS A 279 -6.63 22.69 3.70
N ALA A 280 -5.61 23.46 4.12
CA ALA A 280 -5.30 24.76 3.53
C ALA A 280 -4.80 24.64 2.08
N CYS A 281 -4.21 23.50 1.71
CA CYS A 281 -3.73 23.24 0.35
C CYS A 281 -4.85 22.97 -0.67
N ILE A 282 -6.11 22.82 -0.25
CA ILE A 282 -7.22 22.40 -1.12
C ILE A 282 -8.34 23.43 -1.09
N ASN A 283 -8.89 23.73 -2.27
CA ASN A 283 -9.91 24.76 -2.41
C ASN A 283 -10.98 24.34 -3.42
N LEU A 284 -12.17 24.96 -3.39
CA LEU A 284 -13.24 24.69 -4.37
C LEU A 284 -12.77 25.10 -5.76
N LYS A 285 -13.01 24.28 -6.79
CA LYS A 285 -12.62 24.63 -8.16
C LYS A 285 -13.39 25.86 -8.66
N THR A 286 -14.68 25.88 -8.38
CA THR A 286 -15.57 27.01 -8.69
C THR A 286 -15.48 28.01 -7.54
N LYS A 287 -14.99 29.22 -7.83
CA LYS A 287 -14.97 30.32 -6.87
C LYS A 287 -16.26 31.12 -6.99
N GLU A 288 -16.70 31.68 -5.87
CA GLU A 288 -17.85 32.57 -5.81
C GLU A 288 -17.40 33.96 -5.37
N TYR A 289 -18.07 34.99 -5.87
CA TYR A 289 -17.81 36.37 -5.46
C TYR A 289 -18.45 36.59 -4.09
N VAL A 290 -17.64 36.95 -3.10
CA VAL A 290 -18.11 37.23 -1.75
C VAL A 290 -18.69 38.64 -1.71
N THR A 291 -20.01 38.75 -1.59
CA THR A 291 -20.72 40.05 -1.54
C THR A 291 -20.74 40.66 -0.15
N GLY A 292 -20.48 39.87 0.90
CA GLY A 292 -20.59 40.31 2.30
C GLY A 292 -22.03 40.39 2.82
N GLU A 293 -23.01 39.99 2.00
CA GLU A 293 -24.40 39.81 2.42
C GLU A 293 -24.56 38.38 2.96
N LEU A 294 -24.94 38.26 4.23
CA LEU A 294 -25.29 36.99 4.89
C LEU A 294 -26.80 36.73 4.77
#